data_AF-A0A954H4X1-F1
#
_entry.id   AF-A0A954H4X1-F1
#
_cell.length_a   1.000
_cell.length_b   1.000
_cell.length_c   1.000
_cell.angle_alpha   90.00
_cell.angle_beta   90.00
_cell.angle_gamma   90.00
#
_symmetry.space_group_name_H-M   'P 1'
#
loop_
_entity.id
_entity.type
_entity.pdbx_description
1 polymer ?
#
loop_
_entity_poly.entity_id
_entity_poly.type
_entity_poly.pdbx_seq_one_letter_code
_entity_poly.pdbx_strand_id
1 'polypeptide(L)'
;MSHEESDFFNRELSWLEFNQRVLDEACDPSVPLLEQLRFLAITASNLDEFFMVRVGSLLTSIRRGDTGADPAGMTPLEQLTAISKRTQQMVADQNRIYLGQLEPQLAEIGIRRRRADELNEKQSEFLDSVFQEQLQAVLTPIAVHDPARFPLLFGRTLNVAVQLKCASSPSGHRFAVVPFGRFDLRYITLPSNGGHEFILTEDVIAMMAERFFPGEEVISTVPFRVTRNADLSVSEEDGADL
;
A
#
# COMPACT_ATOMS: atom_id res chain seq x y z
N MET A 1 -23.27 -3.89 -36.47
CA MET A 1 -23.71 -2.79 -35.60
C MET A 1 -22.56 -1.81 -35.53
N SER A 2 -22.76 -0.61 -36.06
CA SER A 2 -21.77 0.47 -36.04
C SER A 2 -21.46 0.82 -34.60
N HIS A 3 -20.18 0.70 -34.19
CA HIS A 3 -19.70 1.44 -33.04
C HIS A 3 -19.79 2.91 -33.42
N GLU A 4 -20.81 3.62 -32.95
CA GLU A 4 -20.71 5.08 -32.84
C GLU A 4 -19.54 5.33 -31.88
N GLU A 5 -18.46 5.92 -32.39
CA GLU A 5 -17.39 6.42 -31.54
C GLU A 5 -18.01 7.44 -30.59
N SER A 6 -17.89 7.20 -29.28
CA SER A 6 -18.34 8.19 -28.30
C SER A 6 -17.41 9.40 -28.33
N ASP A 7 -17.98 10.59 -28.41
CA ASP A 7 -17.27 11.87 -28.31
C ASP A 7 -16.76 12.15 -26.87
N PHE A 8 -17.07 11.28 -25.91
CA PHE A 8 -16.73 11.46 -24.49
C PHE A 8 -15.60 10.55 -24.04
N PHE A 9 -14.69 11.10 -23.23
CA PHE A 9 -13.74 10.30 -22.47
C PHE A 9 -14.40 9.67 -21.25
N ASN A 10 -14.02 8.43 -20.92
CA ASN A 10 -14.45 7.81 -19.67
C ASN A 10 -13.95 8.64 -18.48
N ARG A 11 -14.85 8.92 -17.55
CA ARG A 11 -14.58 9.76 -16.37
C ARG A 11 -13.46 9.22 -15.50
N GLU A 12 -13.46 7.91 -15.26
CA GLU A 12 -12.53 7.26 -14.34
C GLU A 12 -11.12 7.20 -14.92
N LEU A 13 -10.99 6.91 -16.21
CA LEU A 13 -9.72 7.00 -16.92
C LEU A 13 -9.20 8.44 -16.99
N SER A 14 -10.08 9.41 -17.24
CA SER A 14 -9.72 10.84 -17.22
C SER A 14 -9.20 11.28 -15.84
N TRP A 15 -9.77 10.73 -14.76
CA TRP A 15 -9.29 10.96 -13.40
C TRP A 15 -7.89 10.35 -13.19
N LEU A 16 -7.62 9.15 -13.72
CA LEU A 16 -6.29 8.56 -13.68
C LEU A 16 -5.26 9.42 -14.42
N GLU A 17 -5.60 10.01 -15.56
CA GLU A 17 -4.70 10.94 -16.26
C GLU A 17 -4.51 12.27 -15.51
N PHE A 18 -5.50 12.71 -14.74
CA PHE A 18 -5.27 13.79 -13.78
C PHE A 18 -4.20 13.38 -12.74
N ASN A 19 -4.32 12.21 -12.13
CA ASN A 19 -3.36 11.74 -11.14
C ASN A 19 -1.98 11.45 -11.75
N GLN A 20 -1.91 11.10 -13.03
CA GLN A 20 -0.66 10.99 -13.77
C GLN A 20 0.09 12.32 -13.82
N ARG A 21 -0.60 13.44 -14.07
CA ARG A 21 0.04 14.76 -14.05
C ARG A 21 0.63 15.09 -12.68
N VAL A 22 -0.01 14.64 -11.59
CA VAL A 22 0.54 14.77 -10.24
C VAL A 22 1.80 13.91 -10.06
N LEU A 23 1.84 12.72 -10.66
CA LEU A 23 3.03 11.86 -10.67
C LEU A 23 4.16 12.49 -11.49
N ASP A 24 3.84 13.17 -12.59
CA ASP A 24 4.84 13.80 -13.46
C ASP A 24 5.62 14.91 -12.72
N GLU A 25 4.99 15.61 -11.75
CA GLU A 25 5.68 16.56 -10.85
C GLU A 25 6.74 15.89 -9.97
N ALA A 26 6.61 14.59 -9.67
CA ALA A 26 7.63 13.83 -8.96
C ALA A 26 8.86 13.51 -9.83
N CYS A 27 8.81 13.79 -11.13
CA CYS A 27 9.90 13.64 -12.08
C CYS A 27 10.47 14.98 -12.58
N ASP A 28 9.88 16.12 -12.20
CA ASP A 28 10.35 17.42 -12.65
C ASP A 28 11.65 17.81 -11.90
N PRO A 29 12.80 17.93 -12.58
CA PRO A 29 14.05 18.36 -11.94
C PRO A 29 14.01 19.81 -11.42
N SER A 30 13.03 20.61 -11.83
CA SER A 30 12.82 21.97 -11.31
C SER A 30 12.19 21.98 -9.91
N VAL A 31 11.53 20.89 -9.52
CA VAL A 31 10.90 20.71 -8.20
C VAL A 31 11.96 20.25 -7.18
N PRO A 32 12.03 20.82 -5.97
CA PRO A 32 12.97 20.34 -4.94
C PRO A 32 12.76 18.86 -4.60
N LEU A 33 13.84 18.12 -4.33
CA LEU A 33 13.82 16.65 -4.16
C LEU A 33 12.78 16.15 -3.13
N LEU A 34 12.66 16.82 -1.98
CA LEU A 34 11.67 16.43 -0.97
C LEU A 34 10.23 16.75 -1.40
N GLU A 35 10.02 17.77 -2.24
CA GLU A 35 8.72 18.04 -2.84
C GLU A 35 8.39 17.01 -3.93
N GLN A 36 9.36 16.54 -4.71
CA GLN A 36 9.17 15.43 -5.65
C GLN A 36 8.70 14.16 -4.90
N LEU A 37 9.32 13.85 -3.77
CA LEU A 37 8.89 12.75 -2.90
C LEU A 37 7.46 12.95 -2.36
N ARG A 38 7.06 14.19 -2.05
CA ARG A 38 5.69 14.51 -1.66
C ARG A 38 4.70 14.31 -2.80
N PHE A 39 5.01 14.72 -4.03
CA PHE A 39 4.15 14.47 -5.19
C PHE A 39 3.94 12.98 -5.44
N LEU A 40 4.99 12.17 -5.29
CA LEU A 40 4.88 10.72 -5.32
C LEU A 40 3.90 10.20 -4.25
N ALA A 41 4.03 10.68 -3.01
CA ALA A 41 3.15 10.29 -1.90
C ALA A 41 1.70 10.76 -2.09
N ILE A 42 1.49 11.96 -2.65
CA ILE A 42 0.17 12.49 -3.00
C ILE A 42 -0.47 11.61 -4.07
N THR A 43 0.28 11.23 -5.10
CA THR A 43 -0.21 10.33 -6.17
C THR A 43 -0.73 9.00 -5.59
N ALA A 44 0.01 8.40 -4.66
CA ALA A 44 -0.39 7.16 -3.98
C ALA A 44 -1.63 7.36 -3.09
N SER A 45 -1.72 8.49 -2.39
CA SER A 45 -2.85 8.83 -1.52
C SER A 45 -4.13 9.08 -2.31
N ASN A 46 -4.03 9.81 -3.43
CA ASN A 46 -5.12 10.00 -4.37
C ASN A 46 -5.61 8.66 -4.92
N LEU A 47 -4.68 7.75 -5.25
CA LEU A 47 -5.04 6.42 -5.75
C LEU A 47 -5.79 5.61 -4.69
N ASP A 48 -5.40 5.71 -3.42
CA ASP A 48 -6.15 5.08 -2.32
C ASP A 48 -7.60 5.58 -2.29
N GLU A 49 -7.83 6.89 -2.36
CA GLU A 49 -9.18 7.47 -2.40
C GLU A 49 -9.98 7.03 -3.63
N PHE A 50 -9.35 7.02 -4.81
CA PHE A 50 -9.97 6.55 -6.04
C PHE A 50 -10.43 5.09 -5.94
N PHE A 51 -9.61 4.21 -5.36
CA PHE A 51 -9.99 2.82 -5.14
C PHE A 51 -11.08 2.67 -4.08
N MET A 52 -11.02 3.46 -3.02
CA MET A 52 -12.02 3.45 -1.97
C MET A 52 -13.39 3.93 -2.45
N VAL A 53 -13.46 4.92 -3.33
CA VAL A 53 -14.72 5.55 -3.75
C VAL A 53 -15.14 5.07 -5.14
N ARG A 54 -14.34 5.34 -6.17
CA ARG A 54 -14.73 5.12 -7.58
C ARG A 54 -14.79 3.64 -7.94
N VAL A 55 -13.71 2.91 -7.65
CA VAL A 55 -13.65 1.45 -7.90
C VAL A 55 -14.65 0.72 -7.00
N GLY A 56 -14.82 1.19 -5.76
CA GLY A 56 -15.85 0.71 -4.84
C GLY A 56 -17.28 0.82 -5.40
N SER A 57 -17.63 1.96 -5.98
CA SER A 57 -18.92 2.16 -6.66
C SER A 57 -19.09 1.22 -7.86
N LEU A 58 -18.09 1.11 -8.74
CA LEU A 58 -18.14 0.21 -9.89
C LEU A 58 -18.33 -1.26 -9.49
N LEU A 59 -17.62 -1.72 -8.46
CA LEU A 59 -17.79 -3.07 -7.92
C LEU A 59 -19.19 -3.28 -7.34
N THR A 60 -19.77 -2.25 -6.74
CA THR A 60 -21.14 -2.30 -6.22
C THR A 60 -22.17 -2.41 -7.34
N SER A 61 -22.03 -1.63 -8.41
CA SER A 61 -22.88 -1.71 -9.61
C SER A 61 -22.82 -3.09 -10.26
N ILE A 62 -21.62 -3.67 -10.42
CA ILE A 62 -21.47 -5.03 -10.98
C ILE A 62 -22.18 -6.07 -10.10
N ARG A 63 -22.06 -5.97 -8.77
CA ARG A 63 -22.75 -6.89 -7.84
C ARG A 63 -24.28 -6.77 -7.92
N ARG A 64 -24.81 -5.61 -8.29
CA ARG A 64 -26.24 -5.39 -8.55
C ARG A 64 -26.69 -5.88 -9.93
N GLY A 65 -25.75 -6.24 -10.81
CA GLY A 65 -26.03 -6.70 -12.17
C GLY A 65 -26.13 -5.56 -13.19
N ASP A 66 -25.61 -4.36 -12.87
CA ASP A 66 -25.65 -3.23 -13.79
C ASP A 66 -24.75 -3.49 -15.01
N THR A 67 -25.34 -3.39 -16.20
CA THR A 67 -24.66 -3.57 -17.49
C THR A 67 -24.74 -2.35 -18.40
N GLY A 68 -25.34 -1.26 -17.91
CA GLY A 68 -25.44 0.00 -18.64
C GLY A 68 -24.06 0.62 -18.89
N ALA A 69 -23.81 1.02 -20.12
CA ALA A 69 -22.61 1.77 -20.47
C ALA A 69 -22.67 3.20 -19.93
N ASP A 70 -21.50 3.76 -19.59
CA ASP A 70 -21.36 5.19 -19.30
C ASP A 70 -21.47 6.03 -20.59
N PRO A 71 -21.44 7.38 -20.51
CA PRO A 71 -21.47 8.23 -21.70
C PRO A 71 -20.32 7.97 -22.69
N ALA A 72 -19.20 7.40 -22.23
CA ALA A 72 -18.08 6.99 -23.08
C ALA A 72 -18.31 5.62 -23.76
N GLY A 73 -19.44 4.97 -23.51
CA GLY A 73 -19.79 3.68 -24.11
C GLY A 73 -19.20 2.47 -23.38
N MET A 74 -18.66 2.63 -22.17
CA MET A 74 -18.02 1.56 -21.40
C MET A 74 -18.93 1.01 -20.30
N THR A 75 -19.14 -0.30 -20.29
CA THR A 75 -19.79 -1.02 -19.18
C THR A 75 -18.94 -0.97 -17.91
N PRO A 76 -19.51 -1.19 -16.70
CA PRO A 76 -18.74 -1.19 -15.46
C PRO A 76 -17.57 -2.19 -15.45
N LEU A 77 -17.74 -3.35 -16.10
CA LEU A 77 -16.69 -4.37 -16.20
C LEU A 77 -15.55 -3.93 -17.13
N GLU A 78 -15.87 -3.29 -18.26
CA GLU A 78 -14.87 -2.73 -19.18
C GLU A 78 -14.10 -1.59 -18.50
N GLN A 79 -14.79 -0.73 -17.74
CA GLN A 79 -14.15 0.33 -16.95
C GLN A 79 -13.20 -0.25 -15.92
N LEU A 80 -13.61 -1.25 -15.12
CA LEU A 80 -12.71 -1.92 -14.16
C LEU A 80 -11.49 -2.55 -14.83
N THR A 81 -11.69 -3.16 -16.00
CA THR A 81 -10.60 -3.79 -16.74
C THR A 81 -9.58 -2.74 -17.21
N ALA A 82 -10.06 -1.63 -17.76
CA ALA A 82 -9.22 -0.52 -18.21
C ALA A 82 -8.51 0.18 -17.03
N ILE A 83 -9.23 0.43 -15.93
CA ILE A 83 -8.68 0.98 -14.68
C ILE A 83 -7.58 0.08 -14.14
N SER A 84 -7.81 -1.24 -14.04
CA SER A 84 -6.82 -2.20 -13.54
C SER A 84 -5.52 -2.14 -14.34
N LYS A 85 -5.62 -2.17 -15.68
CA LYS A 85 -4.45 -2.07 -16.56
C LYS A 85 -3.71 -0.74 -16.36
N ARG A 86 -4.42 0.38 -16.34
CA ARG A 86 -3.82 1.71 -16.22
C ARG A 86 -3.17 1.95 -14.87
N THR A 87 -3.80 1.48 -13.80
CA THR A 87 -3.29 1.62 -12.43
C THR A 87 -2.08 0.73 -12.16
N GLN A 88 -2.03 -0.48 -12.72
CA GLN A 88 -0.83 -1.33 -12.69
C GLN A 88 0.38 -0.62 -13.31
N GLN A 89 0.19 0.03 -14.46
CA GLN A 89 1.24 0.84 -15.10
C GLN A 89 1.67 2.00 -14.19
N MET A 90 0.72 2.76 -13.65
CA MET A 90 1.00 3.89 -12.76
C MET A 90 1.79 3.48 -11.50
N VAL A 91 1.44 2.35 -10.87
CA VAL A 91 2.16 1.82 -9.70
C VAL A 91 3.56 1.35 -10.08
N ALA A 92 3.72 0.72 -11.24
CA ALA A 92 5.05 0.36 -11.75
C ALA A 92 5.93 1.60 -11.97
N ASP A 93 5.35 2.67 -12.50
CA ASP A 93 6.05 3.94 -12.67
C ASP A 93 6.42 4.60 -11.33
N GLN A 94 5.50 4.62 -10.35
CA GLN A 94 5.81 5.10 -8.99
C GLN A 94 7.00 4.35 -8.37
N ASN A 95 7.02 3.02 -8.47
CA ASN A 95 8.12 2.21 -7.96
C ASN A 95 9.44 2.50 -8.69
N ARG A 96 9.39 2.65 -10.02
CA ARG A 96 10.56 3.00 -10.83
C ARG A 96 11.13 4.37 -10.46
N ILE A 97 10.27 5.36 -10.27
CA ILE A 97 10.65 6.72 -9.87
C ILE A 97 11.27 6.70 -8.47
N TYR A 98 10.59 6.09 -7.51
CA TYR A 98 11.08 6.02 -6.13
C TYR A 98 12.42 5.28 -6.04
N LEU A 99 12.47 4.01 -6.47
CA LEU A 99 13.65 3.15 -6.29
C LEU A 99 14.79 3.51 -7.24
N GLY A 100 14.47 3.97 -8.45
CA GLY A 100 15.45 4.22 -9.50
C GLY A 100 16.00 5.65 -9.53
N GLN A 101 15.32 6.61 -8.90
CA GLN A 101 15.68 8.02 -8.98
C GLN A 101 15.72 8.69 -7.60
N LEU A 102 14.57 8.74 -6.91
CA LEU A 102 14.44 9.53 -5.68
C LEU A 102 15.24 8.94 -4.50
N GLU A 103 15.12 7.64 -4.24
CA GLU A 103 15.83 6.97 -3.14
C GLU A 103 17.36 7.07 -3.28
N PRO A 104 17.97 6.85 -4.46
CA PRO A 104 19.39 7.12 -4.69
C PRO A 104 19.79 8.59 -4.45
N GLN A 105 19.03 9.55 -4.98
CA GLN A 105 19.34 10.99 -4.83
C GLN A 105 19.23 11.45 -3.37
N LEU A 106 18.25 10.94 -2.63
CA LEU A 106 18.13 11.18 -1.18
C LEU A 106 19.37 10.65 -0.45
N ALA A 107 19.84 9.47 -0.84
CA ALA A 107 21.00 8.84 -0.23
C ALA A 107 22.30 9.64 -0.49
N GLU A 108 22.42 10.32 -1.62
CA GLU A 108 23.56 11.20 -1.95
C GLU A 108 23.61 12.44 -1.04
N ILE A 109 22.46 12.99 -0.66
CA ILE A 109 22.37 14.13 0.27
C ILE A 109 22.33 13.71 1.75
N GLY A 110 22.55 12.41 2.03
CA GLY A 110 22.66 11.87 3.38
C GLY A 110 21.35 11.41 4.01
N ILE A 111 20.24 11.30 3.27
CA ILE A 111 18.98 10.69 3.73
C ILE A 111 18.90 9.26 3.20
N ARG A 112 19.09 8.25 4.05
CA ARG A 112 19.27 6.87 3.62
C ARG A 112 18.35 5.90 4.34
N ARG A 113 17.50 5.23 3.56
CA ARG A 113 16.81 4.02 4.04
C ARG A 113 17.80 2.87 4.12
N ARG A 114 17.86 2.20 5.26
CA ARG A 114 18.64 0.98 5.48
C ARG A 114 17.72 -0.23 5.38
N ARG A 115 18.23 -1.32 4.81
CA ARG A 115 17.60 -2.63 4.83
C ARG A 115 18.15 -3.46 5.98
N ALA A 116 17.44 -4.52 6.37
CA ALA A 116 17.84 -5.39 7.48
C ALA A 116 19.24 -6.00 7.30
N ASP A 117 19.60 -6.36 6.06
CA ASP A 117 20.90 -6.92 5.69
C ASP A 117 22.03 -5.87 5.60
N GLU A 118 21.71 -4.59 5.76
CA GLU A 118 22.68 -3.49 5.69
C GLU A 118 23.02 -2.91 7.08
N LEU A 119 22.39 -3.39 8.14
CA LEU A 119 22.55 -2.85 9.48
C LEU A 119 23.93 -3.19 10.06
N ASN A 120 24.56 -2.20 10.70
CA ASN A 120 25.74 -2.44 11.52
C ASN A 120 25.36 -2.89 12.93
N GLU A 121 26.33 -3.41 13.70
CA GLU A 121 26.11 -3.93 15.05
C GLU A 121 25.40 -2.94 15.98
N LYS A 122 25.83 -1.66 16.00
CA LYS A 122 25.18 -0.61 16.81
C LYS A 122 23.74 -0.37 16.41
N GLN A 123 23.43 -0.41 15.12
CA GLN A 123 22.07 -0.22 14.60
C GLN A 123 21.18 -1.43 14.96
N SER A 124 21.71 -2.65 14.85
CA SER A 124 21.01 -3.87 15.24
C SER A 124 20.70 -3.90 16.74
N GLU A 125 21.68 -3.58 17.59
CA GLU A 125 21.48 -3.46 19.04
C GLU A 125 20.43 -2.40 19.39
N PHE A 126 20.50 -1.24 18.74
CA PHE A 126 19.51 -0.18 18.92
C PHE A 126 18.09 -0.63 18.54
N LEU A 127 17.93 -1.30 17.39
CA LEU A 127 16.64 -1.80 16.96
C LEU A 127 16.11 -2.91 17.86
N ASP A 128 17.00 -3.72 18.44
CA ASP A 128 16.63 -4.71 19.44
C ASP A 128 16.00 -4.05 20.67
N SER A 129 16.62 -3.00 21.20
CA SER A 129 16.04 -2.21 22.29
C SER A 129 14.71 -1.58 21.90
N VAL A 130 14.63 -0.93 20.74
CA VAL A 130 13.38 -0.31 20.27
C VAL A 130 12.26 -1.34 20.11
N PHE A 131 12.57 -2.52 19.56
CA PHE A 131 11.59 -3.58 19.41
C PHE A 131 11.06 -4.05 20.75
N GLN A 132 11.94 -4.35 21.72
CA GLN A 132 11.55 -4.81 23.05
C GLN A 132 10.72 -3.75 23.81
N GLU A 133 11.16 -2.50 23.77
CA GLU A 133 10.58 -1.42 24.57
C GLU A 133 9.30 -0.83 23.97
N GLN A 134 9.21 -0.75 22.64
CA GLN A 134 8.17 0.02 21.95
C GLN A 134 7.24 -0.82 21.08
N LEU A 135 7.70 -1.95 20.53
CA LEU A 135 6.93 -2.71 19.52
C LEU A 135 6.35 -4.02 20.07
N GLN A 136 7.14 -4.82 20.78
CA GLN A 136 6.75 -6.18 21.15
C GLN A 136 5.50 -6.22 22.07
N ALA A 137 5.37 -5.27 23.00
CA ALA A 137 4.25 -5.24 23.94
C ALA A 137 2.93 -4.74 23.31
N VAL A 138 2.99 -4.02 22.19
CA VAL A 138 1.82 -3.38 21.56
C VAL A 138 1.36 -4.09 20.29
N LEU A 139 2.23 -4.91 19.71
CA LEU A 139 1.94 -5.72 18.53
C LEU A 139 1.43 -7.09 18.95
N THR A 140 0.14 -7.34 18.71
CA THR A 140 -0.48 -8.64 18.97
C THR A 140 -0.68 -9.40 17.67
N PRO A 141 0.03 -10.52 17.44
CA PRO A 141 -0.21 -11.38 16.30
C PRO A 141 -1.61 -11.98 16.33
N ILE A 142 -2.25 -12.05 15.17
CA ILE A 142 -3.56 -12.66 14.97
C ILE A 142 -3.37 -13.93 14.15
N ALA A 143 -3.70 -15.09 14.72
CA ALA A 143 -3.66 -16.36 14.01
C ALA A 143 -4.74 -16.43 12.92
N VAL A 144 -4.38 -16.97 11.76
CA VAL A 144 -5.31 -17.24 10.66
C VAL A 144 -5.64 -18.73 10.68
N HIS A 145 -6.75 -19.08 11.32
CA HIS A 145 -7.17 -20.47 11.48
C HIS A 145 -7.84 -21.05 10.23
N ASP A 146 -8.56 -20.21 9.48
CA ASP A 146 -9.28 -20.58 8.27
C ASP A 146 -9.07 -19.47 7.23
N PRO A 147 -8.45 -19.76 6.07
CA PRO A 147 -8.30 -18.78 4.99
C PRO A 147 -9.63 -18.17 4.54
N ALA A 148 -10.76 -18.87 4.69
CA ALA A 148 -12.09 -18.35 4.39
C ALA A 148 -12.61 -17.36 5.45
N ARG A 149 -12.03 -17.36 6.66
CA ARG A 149 -12.36 -16.44 7.76
C ARG A 149 -11.14 -15.61 8.14
N PHE A 150 -10.61 -14.89 7.15
CA PHE A 150 -9.47 -14.01 7.36
C PHE A 150 -9.79 -12.91 8.38
N PRO A 151 -8.85 -12.55 9.28
CA PRO A 151 -9.07 -11.52 10.29
C PRO A 151 -9.56 -10.20 9.69
N LEU A 152 -10.47 -9.52 10.40
CA LEU A 152 -10.93 -8.20 9.98
C LEU A 152 -9.83 -7.16 10.22
N LEU A 153 -9.07 -6.85 9.18
CA LEU A 153 -8.06 -5.78 9.20
C LEU A 153 -8.68 -4.43 8.86
N PHE A 154 -8.19 -3.39 9.53
CA PHE A 154 -8.54 -2.01 9.23
C PHE A 154 -8.06 -1.63 7.82
N GLY A 155 -8.85 -0.80 7.12
CA GLY A 155 -8.46 -0.31 5.80
C GLY A 155 -7.22 0.59 5.88
N ARG A 156 -6.34 0.49 4.89
CA ARG A 156 -5.09 1.28 4.75
C ARG A 156 -4.06 1.11 5.88
N THR A 157 -4.25 0.18 6.81
CA THR A 157 -3.20 -0.16 7.79
C THR A 157 -2.21 -1.14 7.19
N LEU A 158 -0.93 -0.98 7.51
CA LEU A 158 0.10 -1.97 7.18
C LEU A 158 0.02 -3.16 8.14
N ASN A 159 0.40 -4.32 7.63
CA ASN A 159 0.40 -5.58 8.33
C ASN A 159 1.56 -6.42 7.84
N VAL A 160 2.09 -7.31 8.67
CA VAL A 160 3.06 -8.33 8.24
C VAL A 160 2.37 -9.69 8.30
N ALA A 161 2.25 -10.36 7.16
CA ALA A 161 1.86 -11.77 7.12
C ALA A 161 3.07 -12.63 7.48
N VAL A 162 2.86 -13.63 8.33
CA VAL A 162 3.89 -14.56 8.80
C VAL A 162 3.45 -15.98 8.45
N GLN A 163 4.28 -16.68 7.68
CA GLN A 163 4.10 -18.09 7.39
C GLN A 163 4.92 -18.91 8.39
N LEU A 164 4.26 -19.81 9.11
CA LEU A 164 4.85 -20.65 10.15
C LEU A 164 4.75 -22.12 9.74
N LYS A 165 5.79 -22.89 10.05
CA LYS A 165 5.76 -24.35 9.88
C LYS A 165 4.78 -24.98 10.86
N CYS A 166 3.91 -25.84 10.36
CA CYS A 166 2.89 -26.49 11.18
C CYS A 166 2.62 -27.90 10.65
N ALA A 167 3.27 -28.91 11.27
CA ALA A 167 3.14 -30.31 10.84
C ALA A 167 1.72 -30.88 11.01
N SER A 168 0.90 -30.31 11.90
CA SER A 168 -0.50 -30.69 12.09
C SER A 168 -1.46 -30.07 11.08
N SER A 169 -1.00 -29.08 10.28
CA SER A 169 -1.79 -28.50 9.20
C SER A 169 -1.68 -29.36 7.93
N PRO A 170 -2.78 -29.58 7.17
CA PRO A 170 -2.74 -30.31 5.92
C PRO A 170 -1.76 -29.75 4.88
N SER A 171 -1.53 -28.44 4.89
CA SER A 171 -0.58 -27.77 3.99
C SER A 171 0.86 -27.77 4.52
N GLY A 172 1.11 -28.29 5.72
CA GLY A 172 2.39 -28.17 6.41
C GLY A 172 2.67 -26.78 7.00
N HIS A 173 1.73 -25.84 6.86
CA HIS A 173 1.90 -24.45 7.26
C HIS A 173 0.65 -23.87 7.91
N ARG A 174 0.84 -22.88 8.79
CA ARG A 174 -0.21 -21.99 9.28
C ARG A 174 0.22 -20.54 9.10
N PHE A 175 -0.74 -19.63 9.11
CA PHE A 175 -0.47 -18.20 8.94
C PHE A 175 -0.83 -17.40 10.18
N ALA A 176 -0.12 -16.31 10.38
CA ALA A 176 -0.46 -15.26 11.32
C ALA A 176 -0.31 -13.90 10.66
N VAL A 177 -0.97 -12.89 11.21
CA VAL A 177 -0.87 -11.50 10.76
C VAL A 177 -0.47 -10.65 11.95
N VAL A 178 0.56 -9.83 11.79
CA VAL A 178 0.96 -8.81 12.77
C VAL A 178 0.52 -7.45 12.23
N PRO A 179 -0.65 -6.93 12.64
CA PRO A 179 -1.10 -5.62 12.20
C PRO A 179 -0.28 -4.52 12.87
N PHE A 180 0.23 -3.57 12.09
CA PHE A 180 0.97 -2.42 12.60
C PHE A 180 0.63 -1.19 11.73
N GLY A 181 -0.30 -0.39 12.20
CA GLY A 181 -0.76 0.78 11.41
C GLY A 181 -1.47 1.85 12.22
N ARG A 182 -1.50 1.69 13.55
CA ARG A 182 -1.99 2.69 14.49
C ARG A 182 -0.86 3.41 15.24
N PHE A 183 0.39 3.11 14.87
CA PHE A 183 1.57 3.70 15.49
C PHE A 183 2.07 4.81 14.57
N ASP A 184 2.42 5.96 15.15
CA ASP A 184 3.06 7.08 14.44
C ASP A 184 4.52 6.78 14.02
N LEU A 185 4.94 5.51 14.07
CA LEU A 185 6.26 5.02 13.72
C LEU A 185 6.21 4.39 12.34
N ARG A 186 6.14 5.19 11.26
CA ARG A 186 6.25 4.69 9.87
C ARG A 186 7.67 4.22 9.56
N TYR A 187 8.65 4.89 10.15
CA TYR A 187 10.07 4.58 10.07
C TYR A 187 10.73 4.82 11.43
N ILE A 188 11.85 4.16 11.67
CA ILE A 188 12.65 4.29 12.87
C ILE A 188 13.98 4.93 12.48
N THR A 189 14.31 6.07 13.08
CA THR A 189 15.61 6.73 12.87
C THR A 189 16.71 5.91 13.53
N LEU A 190 17.75 5.60 12.79
CA LEU A 190 18.88 4.79 13.24
C LEU A 190 20.02 5.70 13.74
N PRO A 191 20.82 5.24 14.72
CA PRO A 191 22.09 5.87 15.04
C PRO A 191 22.97 5.94 13.78
N SER A 192 23.47 7.13 13.48
CA SER A 192 24.38 7.38 12.35
C SER A 192 25.50 8.35 12.74
N ASN A 193 26.65 8.20 12.09
CA ASN A 193 27.81 9.08 12.27
C ASN A 193 27.72 10.37 11.41
N GLY A 194 26.63 10.55 10.66
CA GLY A 194 26.34 11.75 9.88
C GLY A 194 25.19 11.52 8.89
N GLY A 195 24.36 12.53 8.66
CA GLY A 195 23.13 12.39 7.86
C GLY A 195 21.97 11.80 8.65
N HIS A 196 20.96 11.31 7.94
CA HIS A 196 19.73 10.73 8.47
C HIS A 196 19.54 9.32 7.91
N GLU A 197 19.83 8.32 8.72
CA GLU A 197 19.56 6.92 8.40
C GLU A 197 18.28 6.44 9.09
N PHE A 198 17.47 5.67 8.38
CA PHE A 198 16.23 5.11 8.93
C PHE A 198 15.94 3.73 8.36
N ILE A 199 15.10 2.96 9.04
CA ILE A 199 14.54 1.68 8.56
C ILE A 199 13.02 1.74 8.63
N LEU A 200 12.33 1.01 7.74
CA LEU A 200 10.87 0.93 7.77
C LEU A 200 10.42 -0.02 8.89
N THR A 201 9.30 0.32 9.52
CA THR A 201 8.79 -0.46 10.66
C THR A 201 8.35 -1.87 10.26
N GLU A 202 7.82 -2.06 9.05
CA GLU A 202 7.55 -3.40 8.49
C GLU A 202 8.80 -4.26 8.45
N ASP A 203 9.94 -3.69 8.05
CA ASP A 203 11.19 -4.44 7.89
C ASP A 203 11.71 -4.88 9.26
N VAL A 204 11.56 -4.04 10.29
CA VAL A 204 11.90 -4.38 11.67
C VAL A 204 10.99 -5.48 12.22
N ILE A 205 9.67 -5.37 12.01
CA ILE A 205 8.71 -6.39 12.45
C ILE A 205 8.95 -7.71 11.73
N ALA A 206 9.23 -7.67 10.42
CA ALA A 206 9.52 -8.84 9.61
C ALA A 206 10.83 -9.52 10.06
N MET A 207 11.89 -8.75 10.30
CA MET A 207 13.18 -9.23 10.80
C MET A 207 13.05 -9.86 12.20
N MET A 208 12.19 -9.30 13.05
CA MET A 208 12.00 -9.75 14.44
C MET A 208 10.82 -10.71 14.62
N ALA A 209 10.25 -11.23 13.51
CA ALA A 209 9.00 -11.99 13.54
C ALA A 209 9.04 -13.23 14.44
N GLU A 210 10.19 -13.91 14.53
CA GLU A 210 10.37 -15.09 15.39
C GLU A 210 10.08 -14.81 16.86
N ARG A 211 10.29 -13.58 17.34
CA ARG A 211 10.06 -13.19 18.74
C ARG A 211 8.58 -13.25 19.14
N PHE A 212 7.69 -13.17 18.17
CA PHE A 212 6.25 -13.31 18.38
C PHE A 212 5.78 -14.78 18.45
N PHE A 213 6.59 -15.73 18.00
CA PHE A 213 6.21 -17.14 17.86
C PHE A 213 7.24 -18.08 18.49
N PRO A 214 7.44 -18.01 19.82
CA PRO A 214 8.43 -18.83 20.51
C PRO A 214 8.14 -20.33 20.32
N GLY A 215 9.15 -21.08 19.86
CA GLY A 215 9.04 -22.51 19.62
C GLY A 215 8.46 -22.89 18.24
N GLU A 216 8.18 -21.90 17.39
CA GLU A 216 7.71 -22.13 16.02
C GLU A 216 8.73 -21.62 14.99
N GLU A 217 8.81 -22.30 13.86
CA GLU A 217 9.72 -21.95 12.77
C GLU A 217 9.03 -20.97 11.82
N VAL A 218 9.53 -19.74 11.74
CA VAL A 218 9.10 -18.75 10.74
C VAL A 218 9.75 -19.08 9.40
N ILE A 219 8.91 -19.26 8.37
CA ILE A 219 9.36 -19.62 7.02
C ILE A 219 9.55 -18.37 6.17
N SER A 220 8.60 -17.43 6.25
CA SER A 220 8.65 -16.20 5.48
C SER A 220 7.74 -15.14 6.08
N THR A 221 8.07 -13.88 5.80
CA THR A 221 7.29 -12.71 6.19
C THR A 221 7.03 -11.81 4.97
N VAL A 222 5.83 -11.23 4.90
CA VAL A 222 5.44 -10.35 3.78
C VAL A 222 4.64 -9.16 4.31
N PRO A 223 5.13 -7.92 4.15
CA PRO A 223 4.34 -6.72 4.42
C PRO A 223 3.20 -6.57 3.41
N PHE A 224 2.01 -6.18 3.88
CA PHE A 224 0.85 -5.93 3.04
C PHE A 224 -0.11 -4.92 3.66
N ARG A 225 -0.94 -4.30 2.81
CA ARG A 225 -2.07 -3.47 3.21
C ARG A 225 -3.31 -3.86 2.42
N VAL A 226 -4.48 -3.59 2.99
CA VAL A 226 -5.77 -3.80 2.32
C VAL A 226 -6.51 -2.47 2.24
N THR A 227 -6.97 -2.13 1.04
CA THR A 227 -7.89 -0.99 0.84
C THR A 227 -9.31 -1.54 0.75
N ARG A 228 -10.22 -0.96 1.52
CA ARG A 228 -11.64 -1.33 1.53
C ARG A 228 -12.46 -0.21 0.90
N ASN A 229 -13.58 -0.56 0.30
CA ASN A 229 -14.57 0.43 -0.15
C ASN A 229 -14.92 1.37 1.01
N ALA A 230 -15.05 2.67 0.74
CA ALA A 230 -15.68 3.56 1.70
C ALA A 230 -17.15 3.14 1.80
N ASP A 231 -17.69 2.96 3.01
CA ASP A 231 -19.14 2.82 3.16
C ASP A 231 -19.78 4.07 2.58
N LEU A 232 -20.38 3.94 1.40
CA LEU A 232 -21.15 4.99 0.76
C LEU A 232 -22.46 5.13 1.53
N SER A 233 -22.40 5.75 2.72
CA SER A 233 -23.54 6.50 3.26
C SER A 233 -23.63 7.89 2.63
N VAL A 234 -23.13 8.06 1.41
CA VAL A 234 -23.31 9.28 0.62
C VAL A 234 -24.58 9.08 -0.17
N SER A 235 -25.65 9.65 0.37
CA SER A 235 -26.91 9.90 -0.32
C SER A 235 -26.61 10.51 -1.69
N GLU A 236 -27.13 9.89 -2.75
CA GLU A 236 -27.36 10.55 -4.02
C GLU A 236 -28.46 11.61 -3.84
N GLU A 237 -28.15 12.67 -3.11
CA GLU A 237 -28.90 13.93 -3.08
C GLU A 237 -27.87 15.03 -3.24
N ASP A 238 -27.49 15.30 -4.49
CA ASP A 238 -27.01 16.60 -4.97
C ASP A 238 -26.94 16.53 -6.50
N GLY A 239 -28.12 16.51 -7.10
CA GLY A 239 -28.34 16.59 -8.54
C GLY A 239 -29.71 17.19 -8.86
N ALA A 240 -30.27 17.99 -7.95
CA ALA A 240 -31.51 18.73 -8.12
C ALA A 240 -31.27 20.21 -7.75
N ASP A 241 -30.49 20.91 -8.57
CA ASP A 241 -30.82 22.26 -9.05
C ASP A 241 -29.68 22.76 -9.95
N LEU A 242 -30.00 22.94 -11.24
CA LEU A 242 -29.64 24.04 -12.15
C LEU A 242 -30.06 23.68 -13.60
#